data_AF-A0A4Y1MWT3-F1
#
_entry.id   AF-A0A4Y1MWT3-F1
#
_cell.length_a   1.000
_cell.length_b   1.000
_cell.length_c   1.000
_cell.angle_alpha   90.00
_cell.angle_beta   90.00
_cell.angle_gamma   90.00
#
_symmetry.space_group_name_H-M   'P 1'
#
loop_
_entity.id
_entity.type
_entity.pdbx_description
1 polymer ?
#
loop_
_entity_poly.entity_id
_entity_poly.type
_entity_poly.pdbx_seq_one_letter_code
_entity_poly.pdbx_strand_id
1 'polypeptide(L)'
;MIAASEVLGNATLDVTFAPRQFVNNNPKIMAAFLAAQDEANKMIVSDPVKAAGIFNRVSPTGSTDEAVVAMLKEPDTRFDTTPHGLMEYANFMGAVGTIRNKPAKWQDLFMPELHERPGS
;
A
#
# COMPACT_ATOMS: atom_id res chain seq x y z
N MET A 1 -21.05 -12.32 2.67
CA MET A 1 -19.65 -12.75 2.86
C MET A 1 -19.09 -11.90 3.99
N ILE A 2 -18.24 -12.47 4.83
CA ILE A 2 -17.48 -11.70 5.84
C ILE A 2 -16.29 -11.08 5.11
N ALA A 3 -16.06 -9.78 5.28
CA ALA A 3 -14.93 -9.10 4.67
C ALA A 3 -13.63 -9.48 5.38
N ALA A 4 -12.51 -9.49 4.66
CA ALA A 4 -11.21 -9.80 5.26
C ALA A 4 -10.86 -8.81 6.38
N SER A 5 -11.26 -7.55 6.24
CA SER A 5 -11.07 -6.50 7.24
C SER A 5 -11.86 -6.73 8.54
N GLU A 6 -12.98 -7.45 8.50
CA GLU A 6 -13.75 -7.84 9.70
C GLU A 6 -13.04 -8.92 10.53
N VAL A 7 -12.14 -9.68 9.90
CA VAL A 7 -11.39 -10.78 10.54
C VAL A 7 -9.96 -10.36 10.89
N LEU A 8 -9.28 -9.70 9.96
CA LEU A 8 -7.85 -9.35 10.02
C LEU A 8 -7.61 -7.88 10.40
N GLY A 9 -8.66 -7.06 10.49
CA GLY A 9 -8.50 -5.62 10.65
C GLY A 9 -8.00 -4.92 9.39
N ASN A 10 -7.64 -3.65 9.52
CA ASN A 10 -7.04 -2.89 8.43
C ASN A 10 -5.59 -3.36 8.21
N ALA A 11 -5.32 -3.94 7.05
CA ALA A 11 -4.03 -4.54 6.74
C ALA A 11 -3.46 -3.98 5.42
N THR A 12 -2.16 -3.71 5.40
CA THR A 12 -1.40 -3.48 4.19
C THR A 12 -1.31 -4.80 3.42
N LEU A 13 -1.96 -4.85 2.27
CA LEU A 13 -1.96 -6.04 1.39
C LEU A 13 -0.78 -6.01 0.41
N ASP A 14 -0.54 -4.86 -0.21
CA ASP A 14 0.51 -4.69 -1.22
C ASP A 14 1.49 -3.59 -0.81
N VAL A 15 2.76 -3.78 -1.20
CA VAL A 15 3.83 -2.80 -1.02
C VAL A 15 4.61 -2.63 -2.32
N THR A 16 5.02 -1.39 -2.61
CA THR A 16 6.03 -1.14 -3.64
C THR A 16 7.41 -1.30 -3.01
N PHE A 17 8.31 -2.03 -3.67
CA PHE A 17 9.66 -2.30 -3.15
C PHE A 17 10.75 -1.98 -4.16
N ALA A 18 11.94 -1.69 -3.65
CA ALA A 18 13.17 -1.52 -4.41
C ALA A 18 14.34 -2.12 -3.62
N PRO A 19 15.46 -2.49 -4.27
CA PRO A 19 16.66 -2.95 -3.57
C PRO A 19 17.15 -1.91 -2.55
N ARG A 20 17.51 -2.36 -1.34
CA ARG A 20 17.99 -1.47 -0.26
C ARG A 20 19.13 -0.55 -0.69
N GLN A 21 20.06 -1.05 -1.50
CA GLN A 21 21.17 -0.25 -2.03
C GLN A 21 20.68 0.90 -2.93
N PHE A 22 19.62 0.68 -3.72
CA PHE A 22 19.03 1.72 -4.56
C PHE A 22 18.37 2.81 -3.71
N VAL A 23 17.58 2.42 -2.70
CA VAL A 23 16.94 3.35 -1.77
C VAL A 23 18.01 4.22 -1.07
N ASN A 24 19.02 3.58 -0.48
CA ASN A 24 20.09 4.28 0.24
C ASN A 24 20.90 5.24 -0.64
N ASN A 25 21.13 4.89 -1.91
CA ASN A 25 21.95 5.69 -2.82
C ASN A 25 21.17 6.82 -3.50
N ASN A 26 19.83 6.82 -3.44
CA ASN A 26 18.99 7.75 -4.18
C ASN A 26 17.91 8.44 -3.33
N PRO A 27 18.25 9.06 -2.18
CA PRO A 27 17.26 9.61 -1.25
C PRO A 27 16.35 10.68 -1.89
N LYS A 28 16.88 11.51 -2.80
CA LYS A 28 16.08 12.50 -3.53
C LYS A 28 15.04 11.85 -4.46
N ILE A 29 15.39 10.74 -5.09
CA ILE A 29 14.46 10.00 -5.94
C ILE A 29 13.38 9.34 -5.08
N MET A 30 13.76 8.79 -3.93
CA MET A 30 12.80 8.16 -3.00
C MET A 30 11.82 9.17 -2.42
N ALA A 31 12.30 10.36 -2.03
CA ALA A 31 11.44 11.45 -1.58
C ALA A 31 10.47 11.91 -2.69
N ALA A 32 10.96 12.06 -3.93
CA ALA A 32 10.11 12.44 -5.07
C ALA A 32 9.07 11.36 -5.39
N PHE A 33 9.46 10.08 -5.35
CA PHE A 33 8.56 8.95 -5.54
C PHE A 33 7.47 8.91 -4.46
N LEU A 34 7.84 9.04 -3.18
CA LEU A 34 6.89 9.05 -2.09
C LEU A 34 5.89 10.20 -2.21
N ALA A 35 6.37 11.41 -2.54
CA ALA A 35 5.50 12.57 -2.75
C ALA A 35 4.52 12.36 -3.90
N ALA A 36 4.98 11.77 -5.02
CA ALA A 36 4.12 11.46 -6.16
C ALA A 36 3.08 10.38 -5.82
N GLN A 37 3.46 9.37 -5.03
CA GLN A 37 2.52 8.34 -4.56
C GLN A 37 1.46 8.94 -3.61
N ASP A 38 1.86 9.84 -2.71
CA ASP A 38 0.94 10.57 -1.83
C ASP A 38 -0.06 11.43 -2.64
N GLU A 39 0.42 12.10 -3.70
CA GLU A 39 -0.42 12.86 -4.61
C GLU A 39 -1.42 11.95 -5.35
N ALA A 40 -0.95 10.82 -5.87
CA ALA A 40 -1.79 9.84 -6.55
C ALA A 40 -2.87 9.27 -5.61
N ASN A 41 -2.52 8.90 -4.38
CA ASN A 41 -3.46 8.41 -3.38
C ASN A 41 -4.55 9.45 -3.06
N LYS A 42 -4.15 10.72 -2.88
CA LYS A 42 -5.11 11.82 -2.70
C LYS A 42 -6.02 12.00 -3.92
N MET A 43 -5.47 11.89 -5.12
CA MET A 43 -6.23 11.98 -6.37
C MET A 43 -7.29 10.88 -6.46
N ILE A 44 -6.94 9.62 -6.16
CA ILE A 44 -7.88 8.48 -6.17
C ILE A 44 -9.08 8.74 -5.26
N VAL A 45 -8.85 9.27 -4.05
CA VAL A 45 -9.92 9.59 -3.10
C VAL A 45 -10.77 10.77 -3.57
N SER A 46 -10.12 11.83 -4.08
CA SER A 46 -10.82 13.07 -4.45
C SER A 46 -11.56 13.01 -5.80
N ASP A 47 -11.08 12.18 -6.73
CA ASP A 47 -11.59 12.07 -8.10
C ASP A 47 -11.49 10.62 -8.62
N PRO A 48 -12.35 9.71 -8.11
CA PRO A 48 -12.32 8.30 -8.50
C PRO A 48 -12.66 8.09 -9.99
N VAL A 49 -13.39 9.02 -10.62
CA VAL A 49 -13.73 8.94 -12.05
C VAL A 49 -12.47 9.15 -12.88
N LYS A 50 -11.68 10.18 -12.56
CA LYS A 50 -10.39 10.40 -13.21
C LYS A 50 -9.43 9.25 -12.95
N ALA A 51 -9.40 8.70 -11.73
CA ALA A 51 -8.58 7.55 -11.41
C ALA A 51 -8.95 6.32 -12.26
N ALA A 52 -10.24 6.04 -12.42
CA ALA A 52 -10.74 4.94 -13.26
C ALA A 52 -10.35 5.12 -14.73
N GLY A 53 -10.54 6.32 -15.30
CA GLY A 53 -10.15 6.61 -16.68
C GLY A 53 -8.64 6.49 -16.91
N ILE A 54 -7.81 6.89 -15.93
CA ILE A 54 -6.36 6.66 -15.99
C ILE A 54 -6.05 5.16 -15.97
N PHE A 55 -6.66 4.41 -15.04
CA PHE A 55 -6.46 2.97 -14.89
C PHE A 55 -6.80 2.22 -16.18
N ASN A 56 -8.00 2.40 -16.72
CA ASN A 56 -8.44 1.70 -17.94
C ASN A 56 -7.62 2.08 -19.17
N ARG A 57 -7.09 3.31 -19.23
CA ARG A 57 -6.17 3.72 -20.31
C ARG A 57 -4.82 3.01 -20.24
N VAL A 58 -4.26 2.81 -19.05
CA VAL A 58 -2.92 2.19 -18.88
C VAL A 58 -2.98 0.68 -18.68
N SER A 59 -4.14 0.14 -18.31
CA SER A 59 -4.40 -1.27 -18.02
C SER A 59 -5.64 -1.74 -18.77
N PRO A 60 -5.48 -2.41 -19.94
CA PRO A 60 -6.63 -2.87 -20.73
C PRO A 60 -7.23 -4.15 -20.14
N THR A 61 -7.89 -4.03 -18.98
CA THR A 61 -8.53 -5.15 -18.28
C THR A 61 -9.90 -5.53 -18.86
N GLY A 62 -10.50 -4.65 -19.67
CA GLY A 62 -11.87 -4.78 -20.16
C GLY A 62 -12.94 -4.30 -19.17
N SER A 63 -12.55 -3.77 -18.01
CA SER A 63 -13.46 -3.13 -17.05
C SER A 63 -13.98 -1.80 -17.59
N THR A 64 -15.22 -1.43 -17.25
CA THR A 64 -15.73 -0.07 -17.53
C THR A 64 -15.25 0.90 -16.46
N ASP A 65 -15.27 2.20 -16.76
CA ASP A 65 -14.91 3.24 -15.78
C ASP A 65 -15.85 3.16 -14.56
N GLU A 66 -17.13 2.90 -14.76
CA GLU A 66 -18.12 2.78 -13.68
C GLU A 66 -17.82 1.60 -12.76
N ALA A 67 -17.39 0.47 -13.32
CA ALA A 67 -17.02 -0.72 -12.54
C ALA A 67 -15.80 -0.43 -11.66
N VAL A 68 -14.80 0.27 -12.20
CA VAL A 68 -13.60 0.65 -11.44
C VAL A 68 -13.95 1.69 -10.37
N VAL A 69 -14.79 2.69 -10.67
CA VAL A 69 -15.28 3.65 -9.68
C VAL A 69 -16.04 2.95 -8.54
N ALA A 70 -16.85 1.94 -8.85
CA ALA A 70 -17.54 1.16 -7.83
C ALA A 70 -16.53 0.46 -6.89
N MET A 71 -15.50 -0.18 -7.45
CA MET A 71 -14.43 -0.81 -6.66
C MET A 71 -13.67 0.19 -5.77
N LEU A 72 -13.34 1.37 -6.30
CA LEU A 72 -12.65 2.43 -5.56
C LEU A 72 -13.48 2.99 -4.39
N LYS A 73 -14.81 2.84 -4.45
CA LYS A 73 -15.75 3.29 -3.40
C LYS A 73 -16.07 2.22 -2.37
N GLU A 74 -15.63 0.97 -2.59
CA GLU A 74 -15.82 -0.10 -1.61
C GLU A 74 -15.15 0.29 -0.28
N PRO A 75 -15.81 0.07 0.88
CA PRO A 75 -15.29 0.49 2.18
C PRO A 75 -13.90 -0.06 2.52
N ASP A 76 -13.52 -1.20 1.95
CA ASP A 76 -12.24 -1.86 2.20
C ASP A 76 -11.15 -1.51 1.17
N THR A 77 -11.48 -0.73 0.13
CA THR A 77 -10.51 -0.28 -0.86
C THR A 77 -9.87 1.02 -0.39
N ARG A 78 -8.59 0.95 -0.01
CA ARG A 78 -7.82 2.12 0.44
C ARG A 78 -6.45 2.14 -0.24
N PHE A 79 -5.99 3.33 -0.57
CA PHE A 79 -4.64 3.57 -1.08
C PHE A 79 -3.95 4.55 -0.13
N ASP A 80 -2.94 4.05 0.57
CA ASP A 80 -2.13 4.84 1.51
C ASP A 80 -0.67 4.36 1.41
N THR A 81 0.24 5.25 1.74
CA THR A 81 1.69 5.03 1.88
C THR A 81 2.08 4.79 3.35
N THR A 82 1.13 4.95 4.28
CA THR A 82 1.23 4.56 5.68
C THR A 82 0.83 3.09 5.83
N PRO A 83 1.73 2.23 6.33
CA PRO A 83 1.39 0.82 6.49
C PRO A 83 0.48 0.58 7.71
N HIS A 84 -0.33 -0.47 7.65
CA HIS A 84 -1.24 -0.88 8.72
C HIS A 84 -1.19 -2.39 8.95
N GLY A 85 -1.16 -2.81 10.21
CA GLY A 85 -1.32 -4.21 10.62
C GLY A 85 -0.18 -5.14 10.17
N LEU A 86 0.98 -4.62 9.75
CA LEU A 86 2.05 -5.46 9.20
C LEU A 86 2.65 -6.39 10.24
N MET A 87 2.75 -5.93 11.49
CA MET A 87 3.33 -6.74 12.55
C MET A 87 2.47 -7.93 12.91
N GLU A 88 1.14 -7.86 12.77
CA GLU A 88 0.25 -9.00 12.98
C GLU A 88 0.54 -10.10 11.97
N TYR A 89 0.67 -9.73 10.70
CA TYR A 89 1.03 -10.65 9.63
C TYR A 89 2.44 -11.22 9.80
N ALA A 90 3.44 -10.39 10.11
CA ALA A 90 4.81 -10.82 10.34
C ALA A 90 4.94 -11.77 11.56
N ASN A 91 4.16 -11.51 12.63
CA ASN A 91 4.12 -12.39 13.80
C ASN A 91 3.51 -13.74 13.46
N PHE A 92 2.41 -13.78 12.70
CA PHE A 92 1.84 -15.03 12.22
C PHE A 92 2.84 -15.81 11.35
N MET A 93 3.42 -15.18 10.33
CA MET A 93 4.41 -15.83 9.44
C MET A 93 5.63 -16.36 10.19
N GLY A 94 6.07 -15.66 11.24
CA GLY A 94 7.16 -16.12 12.11
C GLY A 94 6.75 -17.33 12.94
N ALA A 95 5.55 -17.32 13.53
CA ALA A 95 5.03 -18.41 14.35
C ALA A 95 4.84 -19.72 13.55
N VAL A 96 4.42 -19.63 12.30
CA VAL A 96 4.28 -20.80 11.40
C VAL A 96 5.57 -21.16 10.65
N GLY A 97 6.67 -20.42 10.89
CA GLY A 97 7.99 -20.71 10.33
C GLY A 97 8.18 -20.32 8.87
N THR A 98 7.27 -19.56 8.26
CA THR A 98 7.39 -19.07 6.88
C THR A 98 8.53 -18.07 6.73
N ILE A 99 8.72 -17.20 7.72
CA ILE A 99 9.86 -16.27 7.76
C ILE A 99 10.79 -16.58 8.92
N ARG A 100 12.08 -16.62 8.63
CA ARG A 100 13.14 -16.80 9.65
C ARG A 100 13.54 -15.46 10.28
N ASN A 101 13.58 -14.42 9.46
CA ASN A 101 13.99 -13.07 9.86
C ASN A 101 12.74 -12.21 10.00
N LYS A 102 12.10 -12.28 11.17
CA LYS A 102 10.94 -11.45 11.49
C LYS A 102 11.39 -10.03 11.87
N PRO A 103 10.78 -8.96 11.35
CA PRO A 103 11.02 -7.61 11.84
C PRO A 103 10.66 -7.49 13.33
N ALA A 104 11.34 -6.59 14.05
CA ALA A 104 10.99 -6.26 15.43
C ALA A 104 9.84 -5.24 15.47
N LYS A 105 9.81 -4.35 14.48
CA LYS A 105 8.80 -3.31 14.29
C LYS A 105 8.61 -3.05 12.80
N TRP A 106 7.46 -2.51 12.39
CA TRP A 106 7.15 -2.32 10.97
C TRP A 106 8.19 -1.44 10.26
N GLN A 107 8.77 -0.46 10.95
CA GLN A 107 9.80 0.43 10.41
C GLN A 107 11.02 -0.31 9.86
N ASP A 108 11.32 -1.50 10.38
CA ASP A 108 12.45 -2.31 9.91
C ASP A 108 12.28 -2.75 8.44
N LEU A 109 11.05 -2.70 7.91
CA LEU A 109 10.71 -3.06 6.53
C LEU A 109 10.71 -1.87 5.56
N PHE A 110 10.70 -0.63 6.05
CA PHE A 110 10.49 0.57 5.24
C PHE A 110 11.63 1.58 5.32
N MET A 111 11.70 2.45 4.33
CA MET A 111 12.66 3.55 4.28
C MET A 111 12.43 4.57 5.41
N PRO A 112 13.50 5.24 5.90
CA PRO A 112 13.42 6.17 7.04
C PRO A 112 12.36 7.26 6.91
N GLU A 113 12.09 7.73 5.69
CA GLU A 113 11.11 8.78 5.39
C GLU A 113 9.68 8.39 5.79
N LEU A 114 9.40 7.09 5.96
CA LEU A 114 8.10 6.60 6.43
C LEU A 114 8.02 6.48 7.95
N HIS A 115 9.14 6.43 8.69
CA HIS A 115 9.17 6.00 10.10
C HIS A 115 8.37 6.88 11.06
N GLU A 116 8.21 8.16 10.72
CA GLU A 116 7.44 9.14 11.50
C GLU A 116 5.93 9.09 11.24
N ARG A 117 5.48 8.26 10.28
CA ARG A 117 4.05 8.08 10.00
C ARG A 117 3.40 7.20 11.06
N PRO A 118 2.09 7.34 11.30
CA PRO A 118 1.36 6.55 12.30
C PRO A 118 1.04 5.13 11.78
N GLY A 119 2.07 4.40 11.36
CA GLY A 119 1.93 3.04 10.83
C GLY A 119 1.90 1.96 11.92
N SER A 120 1.47 0.75 11.54
CA SER A 120 1.43 -0.45 12.40
C SER A 120 1.83 -1.75 11.70
#